data_AF-A0A7J4QC30-F1
#
_entry.id   AF-A0A7J4QC30-F1
#
_cell.length_a   1.000
_cell.length_b   1.000
_cell.length_c   1.000
_cell.angle_alpha   90.00
_cell.angle_beta   90.00
_cell.angle_gamma   90.00
#
_symmetry.space_group_name_H-M   'P 1'
#
loop_
_entity.id
_entity.type
_entity.pdbx_description
1 polymer ?
#
loop_
_entity_poly.entity_id
_entity_poly.type
_entity_poly.pdbx_seq_one_letter_code
_entity_poly.pdbx_strand_id
1 'polypeptide(L)'
;MRDKFNEDSRVKIPAILHLTRIGYKFLSKSEMTNIDLNTNIFKKQFKEGISKINEKDYSDSEIEAFVKEIDVILEDNDLGKLFYKSLLGKFNCKLI
;
A
#
# COMPACT_ATOMS: atom_id res chain seq x y z
N MET A 1 28.55 2.58 -22.21
CA MET A 1 28.42 2.16 -20.80
C MET A 1 28.18 0.65 -20.81
N ARG A 2 28.86 -0.14 -19.98
CA ARG A 2 28.57 -1.58 -19.90
C ARG A 2 27.13 -1.74 -19.40
N ASP A 3 26.25 -2.22 -20.27
CA ASP A 3 24.93 -2.69 -19.86
C ASP A 3 25.14 -3.86 -18.90
N LYS A 4 25.07 -3.56 -17.60
CA LYS A 4 24.96 -4.61 -16.59
C LYS A 4 23.60 -5.25 -16.82
N PHE A 5 23.60 -6.40 -17.51
CA PHE A 5 22.44 -7.30 -17.61
C PHE A 5 22.15 -7.89 -16.24
N ASN A 6 21.57 -7.10 -15.35
CA ASN A 6 21.24 -7.43 -13.97
C ASN A 6 19.72 -7.32 -13.77
N GLU A 7 19.27 -7.58 -12.54
CA GLU A 7 17.85 -7.52 -12.19
C GLU A 7 17.24 -6.12 -12.43
N ASP A 8 18.02 -5.06 -12.19
CA ASP A 8 17.54 -3.68 -12.35
C ASP A 8 17.20 -3.37 -13.81
N SER A 9 18.08 -3.72 -14.74
CA SER A 9 17.87 -3.47 -16.17
C SER A 9 16.89 -4.43 -16.84
N ARG A 10 16.83 -5.70 -16.39
CA ARG A 10 16.00 -6.74 -17.03
C ARG A 10 14.62 -6.94 -16.42
N VAL A 11 14.40 -6.48 -15.18
CA VAL A 11 13.15 -6.74 -14.44
C VAL A 11 12.57 -5.46 -13.85
N LYS A 12 13.30 -4.77 -12.96
CA LYS A 12 12.72 -3.64 -12.19
C LYS A 12 12.35 -2.45 -13.07
N ILE A 13 13.27 -1.97 -13.91
CA ILE A 13 13.01 -0.83 -14.81
C ILE A 13 11.89 -1.17 -15.81
N PRO A 14 11.91 -2.32 -16.51
CA PRO A 14 10.79 -2.72 -17.38
C PRO A 14 9.43 -2.78 -16.66
N ALA A 15 9.38 -3.32 -15.43
CA ALA A 15 8.14 -3.41 -14.67
C ALA A 15 7.59 -2.01 -14.29
N ILE A 16 8.45 -1.12 -13.80
CA ILE A 16 8.07 0.27 -13.46
C ILE A 16 7.55 1.01 -14.71
N LEU A 17 8.25 0.87 -15.85
CA LEU A 17 7.82 1.48 -17.12
C LEU A 17 6.46 0.92 -17.59
N HIS A 18 6.22 -0.38 -17.41
CA HIS A 18 4.92 -0.97 -17.76
C HIS A 18 3.80 -0.46 -16.86
N LEU A 19 4.01 -0.45 -15.54
CA LEU A 19 3.03 0.04 -14.56
C LEU A 19 2.68 1.51 -14.80
N THR A 20 3.68 2.35 -15.08
CA THR A 20 3.44 3.77 -15.40
C THR A 20 2.65 3.97 -16.68
N ARG A 21 2.85 3.12 -17.71
CA ARG A 21 2.04 3.15 -18.95
C ARG A 21 0.57 2.81 -18.74
N ILE A 22 0.24 1.97 -17.76
CA ILE A 22 -1.15 1.60 -17.43
C ILE A 22 -1.77 2.48 -16.33
N GLY A 23 -1.12 3.60 -15.99
CA GLY A 23 -1.69 4.63 -15.11
C GLY A 23 -1.25 4.60 -13.65
N TYR A 24 -0.33 3.71 -13.26
CA TYR A 24 0.25 3.77 -11.93
C TYR A 24 1.23 4.94 -11.82
N LYS A 25 1.15 5.68 -10.72
CA LYS A 25 2.09 6.76 -10.43
C LYS A 25 3.35 6.19 -9.78
N PHE A 26 4.51 6.42 -10.40
CA PHE A 26 5.79 6.12 -9.76
C PHE A 26 6.02 7.07 -8.58
N LEU A 27 6.45 6.51 -7.45
CA LEU A 27 6.83 7.26 -6.25
C LEU A 27 8.33 7.10 -6.05
N SER A 28 9.06 8.21 -6.06
CA SER A 28 10.50 8.19 -5.85
C SER A 28 10.85 8.02 -4.38
N LYS A 29 12.06 7.52 -4.08
CA LYS A 29 12.53 7.32 -2.71
C LYS A 29 12.58 8.61 -1.88
N SER A 30 12.83 9.74 -2.52
CA SER A 30 12.79 11.07 -1.89
C SER A 30 11.39 11.51 -1.46
N GLU A 31 10.35 10.97 -2.10
CA GLU A 31 8.95 11.26 -1.78
C GLU A 31 8.38 10.29 -0.73
N MET A 32 9.15 9.26 -0.35
CA MET A 32 8.80 8.27 0.67
C MET A 32 8.89 8.88 2.09
N THR A 33 8.02 9.85 2.37
CA THR A 33 7.83 10.44 3.70
C THR A 33 6.58 9.83 4.35
N ASN A 34 6.59 9.62 5.67
CA ASN A 34 5.48 9.05 6.44
C ASN A 34 5.15 7.56 6.18
N ILE A 35 6.20 6.73 6.10
CA ILE A 35 6.06 5.27 6.12
C ILE A 35 5.90 4.78 7.55
N ASP A 36 4.94 3.88 7.74
CA ASP A 36 4.87 3.03 8.91
C ASP A 36 5.92 1.90 8.80
N LEU A 37 6.91 1.87 9.70
CA LEU A 37 8.06 0.97 9.58
C LEU A 37 7.73 -0.50 9.86
N ASN A 38 6.63 -0.78 10.55
CA ASN A 38 6.21 -2.15 10.83
C ASN A 38 5.55 -2.76 9.59
N THR A 39 4.61 -2.02 9.00
CA THR A 39 3.77 -2.50 7.90
C THR A 39 4.30 -2.13 6.51
N ASN A 40 5.28 -1.23 6.43
CA ASN A 40 5.72 -0.55 5.19
C ASN A 40 4.62 0.24 4.46
N ILE A 41 3.54 0.59 5.16
CA ILE A 41 2.42 1.35 4.59
C ILE A 41 2.77 2.84 4.54
N PHE A 42 2.53 3.46 3.40
CA PHE A 42 2.61 4.91 3.24
C PHE A 42 1.31 5.55 3.73
N LYS A 43 1.33 6.15 4.93
CA LYS A 43 0.09 6.59 5.59
C LYS A 43 -0.71 7.61 4.77
N LYS A 44 -0.03 8.53 4.09
CA LYS A 44 -0.68 9.54 3.24
C LYS A 44 -1.41 8.92 2.04
N GLN A 45 -0.71 8.10 1.27
CA GLN A 45 -1.26 7.43 0.08
C GLN A 45 -2.35 6.43 0.47
N PHE A 46 -2.17 5.75 1.60
CA PHE A 46 -3.17 4.87 2.17
C PHE A 46 -4.45 5.64 2.51
N LYS A 47 -4.34 6.75 3.25
CA LYS A 47 -5.45 7.65 3.56
C LYS A 47 -6.20 8.10 2.30
N GLU A 48 -5.46 8.65 1.32
CA GLU A 48 -6.04 9.11 0.05
C GLU A 48 -6.79 7.97 -0.68
N GLY A 49 -6.20 6.77 -0.71
CA GLY A 49 -6.80 5.60 -1.34
C GLY A 49 -8.10 5.14 -0.66
N ILE A 50 -8.06 4.93 0.65
CA ILE A 50 -9.23 4.44 1.38
C ILE A 50 -10.33 5.48 1.47
N SER A 51 -9.99 6.77 1.56
CA SER A 51 -10.98 7.85 1.50
C SER A 51 -11.73 7.85 0.18
N LYS A 52 -11.02 7.60 -0.92
CA LYS A 52 -11.63 7.48 -2.24
C LYS A 52 -12.54 6.25 -2.36
N ILE A 53 -12.12 5.10 -1.83
CA ILE A 53 -12.89 3.85 -1.90
C ILE A 53 -14.20 3.93 -1.08
N ASN A 54 -14.14 4.59 0.07
CA ASN A 54 -15.27 4.67 1.01
C ASN A 54 -16.08 5.97 0.88
N GLU A 55 -15.72 6.84 -0.07
CA GLU A 55 -16.32 8.17 -0.25
C GLU A 55 -16.41 8.98 1.07
N LYS A 56 -15.40 8.82 1.92
CA LYS A 56 -15.36 9.39 3.28
C LYS A 56 -14.00 10.04 3.54
N ASP A 57 -14.02 11.25 4.10
CA ASP A 57 -12.80 11.86 4.62
C ASP A 57 -12.48 11.29 6.01
N TYR A 58 -11.28 10.73 6.16
CA TYR A 58 -10.83 10.13 7.41
C TYR A 58 -9.88 11.08 8.14
N SER A 59 -9.98 11.12 9.46
CA SER A 59 -8.98 11.79 10.29
C SER A 59 -7.67 10.98 10.35
N ASP A 60 -6.56 11.64 10.66
CA ASP A 60 -5.27 10.94 10.78
C ASP A 60 -5.29 9.88 11.90
N SER A 61 -6.06 10.12 12.97
CA SER A 61 -6.24 9.15 14.05
C SER A 61 -7.01 7.91 13.61
N GLU A 62 -8.03 8.04 12.75
CA GLU A 62 -8.73 6.89 12.16
C GLU A 62 -7.77 6.08 11.27
N ILE A 63 -6.94 6.75 10.47
CA ILE A 63 -5.93 6.09 9.64
C ILE A 63 -4.91 5.32 10.49
N GLU A 64 -4.44 5.91 11.59
CA GLU A 64 -3.55 5.21 12.51
C GLU A 64 -4.20 3.98 13.15
N ALA A 65 -5.47 4.07 13.51
CA ALA A 65 -6.22 2.93 14.03
C ALA A 65 -6.31 1.81 12.97
N PHE A 66 -6.55 2.14 11.71
CA PHE A 66 -6.62 1.15 10.63
C PHE A 66 -5.27 0.50 10.34
N VAL A 67 -4.19 1.27 10.33
CA VAL A 67 -2.83 0.72 10.13
C VAL A 67 -2.48 -0.23 11.28
N LYS A 68 -2.83 0.10 12.53
CA LYS A 68 -2.64 -0.80 13.67
C LYS A 68 -3.50 -2.06 13.56
N GLU A 69 -4.74 -1.94 13.09
CA GLU A 69 -5.60 -3.09 12.86
C GLU A 69 -5.02 -4.03 11.78
N ILE A 70 -4.43 -3.47 10.71
CA ILE A 70 -3.70 -4.24 9.69
C ILE A 70 -2.47 -4.92 10.30
N ASP A 71 -1.69 -4.22 11.12
CA ASP A 71 -0.50 -4.78 11.81
C ASP A 71 -0.87 -6.03 12.61
N VAL A 72 -1.97 -5.98 13.37
CA VAL A 72 -2.50 -7.13 14.13
C VAL A 72 -2.94 -8.27 13.21
N ILE A 73 -3.60 -7.96 12.08
CA ILE A 73 -4.02 -8.99 11.11
C ILE A 73 -2.80 -9.70 10.49
N LEU A 74 -1.70 -8.97 10.24
CA LEU A 74 -0.47 -9.52 9.67
C LEU A 74 0.22 -10.53 10.59
N GLU A 75 -0.01 -10.46 11.90
CA GLU A 75 0.49 -11.41 12.89
C GLU A 75 -0.40 -12.66 13.07
N ASP A 76 -1.60 -12.68 12.48
CA ASP A 76 -2.55 -13.78 12.64
C ASP A 76 -2.20 -15.02 11.80
N ASN A 77 -2.44 -16.21 12.37
CA ASN A 77 -2.17 -17.50 11.72
C ASN A 77 -3.03 -17.74 10.45
N ASP A 78 -4.21 -17.13 10.35
CA ASP A 78 -5.13 -17.20 9.21
C ASP A 78 -5.27 -15.83 8.51
N LEU A 79 -4.12 -15.20 8.25
CA LEU A 79 -3.97 -13.92 7.55
C LEU A 79 -4.86 -13.83 6.29
N GLY A 80 -4.87 -14.86 5.44
CA GLY A 80 -5.63 -14.82 4.18
C GLY A 80 -7.13 -14.64 4.40
N LYS A 81 -7.71 -15.34 5.37
CA LYS A 81 -9.14 -15.25 5.69
C LYS A 81 -9.51 -13.92 6.34
N LEU A 82 -8.67 -13.42 7.25
CA LEU A 82 -8.89 -12.12 7.89
C LEU A 82 -8.76 -10.98 6.89
N PHE A 83 -7.73 -11.01 6.05
CA PHE A 83 -7.56 -10.04 4.98
C PHE A 83 -8.75 -10.04 4.02
N TYR A 84 -9.24 -11.20 3.59
CA TYR A 84 -10.44 -11.29 2.74
C TYR A 84 -11.67 -10.66 3.41
N LYS A 85 -11.89 -10.91 4.70
CA LYS A 85 -12.98 -10.26 5.45
C LYS A 85 -12.81 -8.73 5.51
N SER A 86 -11.57 -8.22 5.52
CA SER A 86 -11.26 -6.79 5.46
C SER A 86 -11.65 -6.17 4.12
N LEU A 87 -11.40 -6.88 3.02
CA LEU A 87 -11.89 -6.46 1.70
C LEU A 87 -13.42 -6.33 1.67
N LEU A 88 -14.14 -7.19 2.38
CA LEU A 88 -15.61 -7.16 2.45
C LEU A 88 -16.18 -6.11 3.43
N GLY A 89 -15.36 -5.27 4.06
CA GLY A 89 -15.82 -4.24 4.98
C GLY A 89 -16.30 -4.76 6.35
N LYS A 90 -15.84 -5.95 6.78
CA LYS A 90 -16.13 -6.48 8.13
C LYS A 90 -15.26 -5.86 9.23
N PHE A 91 -14.49 -4.84 8.90
CA PHE A 91 -13.57 -4.12 9.75
C PHE A 91 -13.90 -2.63 9.70
N ASN A 92 -13.13 -1.80 10.42
CA ASN A 92 -13.42 -0.38 10.53
C ASN A 92 -13.28 0.40 9.21
N CYS A 93 -12.67 -0.22 8.18
CA CYS A 93 -12.52 0.34 6.85
C CYS A 93 -12.62 -0.75 5.77
N LYS A 94 -13.32 -0.44 4.66
CA LYS A 94 -13.34 -1.28 3.47
C LYS A 94 -12.10 -0.99 2.63
N LEU A 95 -11.34 -2.02 2.28
CA LEU A 95 -10.08 -1.85 1.55
C LEU A 95 -10.22 -1.90 0.01
N ILE A 96 -11.33 -2.45 -0.52
CA ILE A 96 -11.67 -2.52 -1.97
C ILE A 96 -13.18 -2.45 -2.12
#